data_AF-A0A9W7PSW0-F1
#
_entry.id   AF-A0A9W7PSW0-F1
#
_cell.length_a   1.000
_cell.length_b   1.000
_cell.length_c   1.000
_cell.angle_alpha   90.00
_cell.angle_beta   90.00
_cell.angle_gamma   90.00
#
_symmetry.space_group_name_H-M   'P 1'
#
loop_
_entity.id
_entity.type
_entity.pdbx_description
1 polymer ?
#
loop_
_entity_poly.entity_id
_entity_poly.type
_entity_poly.pdbx_seq_one_letter_code
_entity_poly.pdbx_strand_id
1 'polypeptide(L)'
;MKGLFVTIEGPEGSGKTTLIKSLLPYFEQKAQKVMATREPGGIAISEDIRTILHKQEYTMMEARTEALLYTAARRQHLVEKVMPALNENYLVLCDRFIDSSLAYQGYARGLGMDKVFEINRFATEDCMPSLTIYLDIEPEVGLARIEKDAGREVNRLDMEDISFHKRVREGYLQVVERFSDRIVLVNADQPMEKLIEEVVQIIEDKLL
;
A
#
# COMPACT_ATOMS: atom_id res chain seq x y z
N MET A 1 -17.01 15.78 -10.95
CA MET A 1 -16.06 15.62 -9.83
C MET A 1 -14.81 14.93 -10.37
N LYS A 2 -13.72 14.81 -9.60
CA LYS A 2 -12.65 13.84 -9.88
C LYS A 2 -12.90 12.63 -8.98
N GLY A 3 -12.47 11.44 -9.39
CA GLY A 3 -12.57 10.22 -8.61
C GLY A 3 -11.83 10.30 -7.27
N LEU A 4 -12.11 9.34 -6.38
CA LEU A 4 -11.50 9.27 -5.06
C LEU A 4 -10.37 8.25 -5.07
N PHE A 5 -9.14 8.68 -4.74
CA PHE A 5 -8.00 7.77 -4.63
C PHE A 5 -7.78 7.36 -3.17
N VAL A 6 -8.03 6.09 -2.87
CA VAL A 6 -7.88 5.49 -1.53
C VAL A 6 -6.79 4.44 -1.55
N THR A 7 -5.81 4.55 -0.65
CA THR A 7 -4.79 3.51 -0.47
C THR A 7 -5.01 2.74 0.82
N ILE A 8 -4.74 1.44 0.79
CA ILE A 8 -4.71 0.60 1.99
C ILE A 8 -3.25 0.22 2.24
N GLU A 9 -2.73 0.62 3.39
CA GLU A 9 -1.35 0.44 3.82
C GLU A 9 -1.27 -0.43 5.08
N GLY A 10 -0.07 -0.92 5.39
CA GLY A 10 0.14 -1.79 6.54
C GLY A 10 1.28 -2.79 6.33
N PRO A 11 1.84 -3.37 7.39
CA PRO A 11 2.83 -4.43 7.29
C PRO A 11 2.26 -5.70 6.64
N GLU A 12 3.10 -6.68 6.39
CA GLU A 12 2.65 -7.98 5.90
C GLU A 12 1.71 -8.67 6.91
N GLY A 13 0.70 -9.40 6.41
CA GLY A 13 -0.28 -10.07 7.27
C GLY A 13 -1.35 -9.16 7.91
N SER A 14 -1.35 -7.85 7.61
CA SER A 14 -2.36 -6.92 8.13
C SER A 14 -3.77 -7.08 7.54
N GLY A 15 -3.93 -7.88 6.48
CA GLY A 15 -5.24 -8.18 5.89
C GLY A 15 -5.69 -7.27 4.74
N LYS A 16 -4.81 -6.42 4.20
CA LYS A 16 -5.10 -5.48 3.09
C LYS A 16 -5.83 -6.12 1.92
N THR A 17 -5.29 -7.22 1.39
CA THR A 17 -5.86 -7.90 0.22
C THR A 17 -7.25 -8.46 0.50
N THR A 18 -7.48 -9.01 1.69
CA THR A 18 -8.80 -9.51 2.11
C THR A 18 -9.79 -8.35 2.26
N LEU A 19 -9.37 -7.26 2.89
CA LEU A 19 -10.17 -6.05 3.06
C LEU A 19 -10.59 -5.48 1.69
N ILE A 20 -9.65 -5.26 0.76
CA ILE A 20 -9.96 -4.73 -0.57
C ILE A 20 -10.95 -5.63 -1.33
N LYS A 21 -10.77 -6.96 -1.27
CA LYS A 21 -11.70 -7.92 -1.87
C LYS A 21 -13.12 -7.81 -1.32
N SER A 22 -13.26 -7.46 -0.04
CA SER A 22 -14.57 -7.24 0.61
C SER A 22 -15.17 -5.87 0.31
N LEU A 23 -14.34 -4.82 0.16
CA LEU A 23 -14.79 -3.46 -0.13
C LEU A 23 -15.33 -3.31 -1.56
N LEU A 24 -14.72 -4.00 -2.53
CA LEU A 24 -15.16 -3.98 -3.94
C LEU A 24 -16.68 -4.23 -4.11
N PRO A 25 -17.22 -5.41 -3.75
CA PRO A 25 -18.64 -5.70 -3.95
C PRO A 25 -19.56 -4.78 -3.14
N TYR A 26 -19.10 -4.28 -1.99
CA TYR A 26 -19.87 -3.32 -1.18
C TYR A 26 -20.12 -2.02 -1.97
N PHE A 27 -19.08 -1.42 -2.53
CA PHE A 27 -19.21 -0.16 -3.27
C PHE A 27 -19.85 -0.35 -4.65
N GLU A 28 -19.62 -1.49 -5.32
CA GLU A 28 -20.33 -1.85 -6.56
C GLU A 28 -21.85 -1.89 -6.34
N GLN A 29 -22.32 -2.48 -5.24
CA GLN A 29 -23.75 -2.55 -4.90
C GLN A 29 -24.39 -1.17 -4.65
N LYS A 30 -23.58 -0.17 -4.25
CA LYS A 30 -24.01 1.22 -4.10
C LYS A 30 -23.96 2.02 -5.40
N ALA A 31 -23.82 1.35 -6.55
CA ALA A 31 -23.69 1.95 -7.88
C ALA A 31 -22.49 2.90 -8.02
N GLN A 32 -21.48 2.76 -7.15
CA GLN A 32 -20.22 3.49 -7.26
C GLN A 32 -19.36 2.83 -8.35
N LYS A 33 -18.79 3.64 -9.25
CA LYS A 33 -17.67 3.16 -10.07
C LYS A 33 -16.50 2.90 -9.16
N VAL A 34 -16.15 1.64 -8.94
CA VAL A 34 -15.04 1.26 -8.06
C VAL A 34 -14.10 0.33 -8.82
N MET A 35 -12.80 0.45 -8.55
CA MET A 35 -11.81 -0.49 -9.03
C MET A 35 -10.75 -0.74 -7.97
N ALA A 36 -10.13 -1.91 -8.03
CA ALA A 36 -8.99 -2.25 -7.19
C ALA A 36 -7.72 -2.39 -8.02
N THR A 37 -6.59 -2.04 -7.42
CA THR A 37 -5.26 -2.26 -7.99
C THR A 37 -4.22 -2.43 -6.86
N ARG A 38 -2.96 -2.68 -7.21
CA ARG A 38 -1.89 -2.88 -6.23
C ARG A 38 -0.55 -2.38 -6.71
N GLU A 39 0.32 -2.01 -5.77
CA GLU A 39 1.72 -1.72 -6.02
C GLU A 39 2.66 -2.61 -5.19
N PRO A 40 3.83 -2.98 -5.73
CA PRO A 40 4.23 -2.84 -7.14
C PRO A 40 3.45 -3.86 -7.99
N GLY A 41 3.09 -3.49 -9.22
CA GLY A 41 2.33 -4.33 -10.15
C GLY A 41 1.11 -3.62 -10.75
N GLY A 42 0.11 -4.39 -11.15
CA GLY A 42 -1.20 -3.90 -11.60
C GLY A 42 -1.32 -3.66 -13.11
N ILE A 43 -0.19 -3.62 -13.84
CA ILE A 43 -0.05 -3.46 -15.30
C ILE A 43 1.24 -4.14 -15.79
N ALA A 44 1.35 -4.44 -17.09
CA ALA A 44 2.43 -5.27 -17.65
C ALA A 44 3.85 -4.84 -17.22
N ILE A 45 4.24 -3.59 -17.47
CA ILE A 45 5.59 -3.10 -17.10
C ILE A 45 5.82 -3.13 -15.59
N SER A 46 4.80 -2.81 -14.79
CA SER A 46 4.94 -2.83 -13.33
C SER A 46 5.01 -4.25 -12.76
N GLU A 47 4.40 -5.24 -13.43
CA GLU A 47 4.53 -6.66 -13.07
C GLU A 47 5.93 -7.21 -13.39
N ASP A 48 6.54 -6.78 -14.50
CA ASP A 48 7.94 -7.13 -14.81
C ASP A 48 8.90 -6.56 -13.75
N ILE A 49 8.72 -5.30 -13.37
CA ILE A 49 9.50 -4.68 -12.28
C ILE A 49 9.24 -5.39 -10.95
N ARG A 50 7.98 -5.72 -10.64
CA ARG A 50 7.61 -6.48 -9.43
C ARG A 50 8.36 -7.82 -9.38
N THR A 51 8.44 -8.52 -10.52
CA THR A 51 9.15 -9.80 -10.60
C THR A 51 10.61 -9.64 -10.18
N ILE A 52 11.29 -8.56 -10.60
CA ILE A 52 12.66 -8.25 -10.16
C ILE A 52 12.68 -7.94 -8.65
N LEU A 53 11.78 -7.07 -8.17
CA LEU A 53 11.75 -6.66 -6.76
C LEU A 53 11.53 -7.84 -5.80
N HIS A 54 10.67 -8.77 -6.17
CA HIS A 54 10.16 -9.85 -5.32
C HIS A 54 10.98 -11.13 -5.39
N LYS A 55 11.81 -11.29 -6.44
CA LYS A 55 12.60 -12.51 -6.64
C LYS A 55 13.54 -12.74 -5.46
N GLN A 56 13.33 -13.87 -4.76
CA GLN A 56 14.03 -14.22 -3.51
C GLN A 56 15.55 -14.32 -3.69
N GLU A 57 16.02 -14.70 -4.88
CA GLU A 57 17.44 -14.80 -5.22
C GLU A 57 18.17 -13.45 -5.25
N TYR A 58 17.45 -12.33 -5.40
CA TYR A 58 18.04 -11.00 -5.56
C TYR A 58 18.30 -10.30 -4.22
N THR A 59 18.86 -11.03 -3.26
CA THR A 59 19.19 -10.54 -1.90
C THR A 59 20.27 -9.45 -1.91
N MET A 60 21.10 -9.38 -2.96
CA MET A 60 22.15 -8.38 -3.12
C MET A 60 21.65 -7.03 -3.68
N MET A 61 20.34 -6.87 -3.87
CA MET A 61 19.76 -5.61 -4.37
C MET A 61 20.03 -4.47 -3.39
N GLU A 62 20.70 -3.42 -3.86
CA GLU A 62 20.99 -2.23 -3.06
C GLU A 62 19.72 -1.41 -2.80
N ALA A 63 19.63 -0.76 -1.63
CA ALA A 63 18.42 -0.10 -1.16
C ALA A 63 17.95 1.05 -2.07
N ARG A 64 18.85 1.83 -2.67
CA ARG A 64 18.46 2.87 -3.64
C ARG A 64 17.97 2.26 -4.94
N THR A 65 18.58 1.17 -5.40
CA THR A 65 18.08 0.41 -6.57
C THR A 65 16.65 -0.08 -6.30
N GLU A 66 16.40 -0.67 -5.12
CA GLU A 66 15.07 -1.09 -4.68
C GLU A 66 14.08 0.10 -4.72
N ALA A 67 14.43 1.24 -4.11
CA ALA A 67 13.59 2.44 -4.09
C ALA A 67 13.27 2.99 -5.48
N LEU A 68 14.26 3.02 -6.38
CA LEU A 68 14.10 3.51 -7.75
C LEU A 68 13.22 2.56 -8.58
N LEU A 69 13.34 1.26 -8.40
CA LEU A 69 12.47 0.28 -9.06
C LEU A 69 11.02 0.40 -8.59
N TYR A 70 10.77 0.52 -7.28
CA TYR A 70 9.42 0.82 -6.76
C TYR A 70 8.86 2.12 -7.35
N THR A 71 9.68 3.17 -7.42
CA THR A 71 9.30 4.46 -7.99
C THR A 71 8.96 4.34 -9.49
N ALA A 72 9.76 3.59 -10.25
CA ALA A 72 9.53 3.37 -11.68
C ALA A 72 8.22 2.60 -11.93
N ALA A 73 7.98 1.53 -11.17
CA ALA A 73 6.72 0.77 -11.24
C ALA A 73 5.53 1.68 -10.90
N ARG A 74 5.63 2.47 -9.84
CA ARG A 74 4.59 3.43 -9.43
C ARG A 74 4.24 4.42 -10.53
N ARG A 75 5.23 5.06 -11.18
CA ARG A 75 4.95 6.00 -12.28
C ARG A 75 4.12 5.34 -13.36
N GLN A 76 4.55 4.17 -13.82
CA GLN A 76 3.91 3.48 -14.93
C GLN A 76 2.48 3.05 -14.55
N HIS A 77 2.30 2.50 -13.35
CA HIS A 77 0.99 2.13 -12.80
C HIS A 77 0.04 3.32 -12.70
N LEU A 78 0.54 4.46 -12.24
CA LEU A 78 -0.23 5.68 -12.05
C LEU A 78 -0.77 6.23 -13.39
N VAL A 79 0.09 6.36 -14.40
CA VAL A 79 -0.30 6.95 -15.69
C VAL A 79 -1.21 6.05 -16.52
N GLU A 80 -0.99 4.73 -16.45
CA GLU A 80 -1.71 3.77 -17.30
C GLU A 80 -3.06 3.36 -16.71
N LYS A 81 -3.19 3.36 -15.37
CA LYS A 81 -4.34 2.76 -14.69
C LYS A 81 -5.04 3.69 -13.71
N VAL A 82 -4.32 4.30 -12.78
CA VAL A 82 -4.93 5.08 -11.69
C VAL A 82 -5.47 6.43 -12.17
N MET A 83 -4.64 7.25 -12.82
CA MET A 83 -5.04 8.58 -13.30
C MET A 83 -6.22 8.53 -14.29
N PRO A 84 -6.26 7.61 -15.28
CA PRO A 84 -7.42 7.46 -16.14
C PRO A 84 -8.70 7.15 -15.36
N ALA A 85 -8.65 6.22 -14.40
CA ALA A 85 -9.79 5.86 -13.58
C ALA A 85 -10.29 7.03 -12.71
N LEU A 86 -9.38 7.79 -12.11
CA LEU A 86 -9.74 8.99 -11.36
C LEU A 86 -10.42 10.04 -12.26
N ASN A 87 -9.97 10.20 -13.51
CA ASN A 87 -10.62 11.11 -14.46
C ASN A 87 -12.03 10.64 -14.86
N GLU A 88 -12.30 9.34 -14.77
CA GLU A 88 -13.61 8.73 -15.03
C GLU A 88 -14.53 8.62 -13.80
N ASN A 89 -14.14 9.26 -12.69
CA ASN A 89 -14.85 9.26 -11.39
C ASN A 89 -14.91 7.90 -10.69
N TYR A 90 -13.87 7.08 -10.82
CA TYR A 90 -13.75 5.88 -10.01
C TYR A 90 -13.35 6.19 -8.56
N LEU A 91 -13.89 5.42 -7.63
CA LEU A 91 -13.24 5.08 -6.37
C LEU A 91 -12.12 4.08 -6.69
N VAL A 92 -10.87 4.51 -6.57
CA VAL A 92 -9.70 3.65 -6.79
C VAL A 92 -9.21 3.17 -5.43
N LEU A 93 -9.32 1.85 -5.17
CA LEU A 93 -8.75 1.17 -4.01
C LEU A 93 -7.39 0.59 -4.40
N CYS A 94 -6.31 1.05 -3.78
CA CYS A 94 -4.95 0.60 -4.10
C CYS A 94 -4.28 -0.06 -2.90
N ASP A 95 -3.88 -1.33 -3.04
CA ASP A 95 -3.03 -2.03 -2.08
C ASP A 95 -1.61 -1.48 -2.19
N ARG A 96 -1.21 -0.69 -1.18
CA ARG A 96 0.05 0.08 -1.11
C ARG A 96 0.20 1.22 -2.11
N PHE A 97 1.00 2.21 -1.73
CA PHE A 97 1.44 3.34 -2.54
C PHE A 97 2.72 3.97 -1.95
N ILE A 98 2.88 5.29 -2.00
CA ILE A 98 4.08 6.00 -1.55
C ILE A 98 4.40 5.75 -0.07
N ASP A 99 3.39 5.60 0.78
CA ASP A 99 3.58 5.44 2.22
C ASP A 99 4.37 4.16 2.55
N SER A 100 4.13 3.08 1.80
CA SER A 100 5.00 1.89 1.81
C SER A 100 6.47 2.25 1.50
N SER A 101 6.75 3.08 0.50
CA SER A 101 8.13 3.45 0.18
C SER A 101 8.80 4.28 1.29
N LEU A 102 8.05 5.14 1.97
CA LEU A 102 8.55 5.91 3.10
C LEU A 102 8.88 5.01 4.30
N ALA A 103 8.01 4.06 4.63
CA ALA A 103 8.21 3.14 5.74
C ALA A 103 9.36 2.15 5.48
N TYR A 104 9.37 1.50 4.31
CA TYR A 104 10.37 0.48 3.99
C TYR A 104 11.69 1.10 3.56
N GLN A 105 11.71 1.84 2.46
CA GLN A 105 12.97 2.37 1.91
C GLN A 105 13.44 3.62 2.65
N GLY A 106 12.51 4.52 3.01
CA GLY A 106 12.85 5.76 3.71
C GLY A 106 13.36 5.52 5.13
N TYR A 107 12.64 4.73 5.90
CA TYR A 107 12.94 4.50 7.32
C TYR A 107 13.67 3.18 7.56
N ALA A 108 13.06 2.03 7.26
CA ALA A 108 13.62 0.73 7.64
C ALA A 108 14.95 0.38 6.95
N ARG A 109 15.16 0.83 5.70
CA ARG A 109 16.43 0.76 4.96
C ARG A 109 17.35 1.96 5.20
N GLY A 110 16.89 3.00 5.90
CA GLY A 110 17.71 4.15 6.29
C GLY A 110 18.09 5.11 5.15
N LEU A 111 17.34 5.16 4.04
CA LEU A 111 17.63 6.11 2.95
C LEU A 111 17.25 7.56 3.28
N GLY A 112 16.37 7.75 4.26
CA GLY A 112 15.79 9.04 4.65
C GLY A 112 14.44 9.27 3.99
N MET A 113 13.39 9.48 4.80
CA MET A 113 12.02 9.66 4.32
C MET A 113 11.88 10.83 3.34
N ASP A 114 12.53 11.96 3.60
CA ASP A 114 12.41 13.14 2.71
C ASP A 114 12.97 12.87 1.32
N LYS A 115 14.12 12.19 1.22
CA LYS A 115 14.72 11.83 -0.08
C LYS A 115 13.82 10.87 -0.86
N VAL A 116 13.27 9.87 -0.19
CA VAL A 116 12.34 8.90 -0.82
C VAL A 116 11.04 9.60 -1.21
N PHE A 117 10.56 10.54 -0.39
CA PHE A 117 9.37 11.33 -0.69
C PHE A 117 9.59 12.22 -1.92
N GLU A 118 10.72 12.92 -2.02
CA GLU A 118 11.05 13.78 -3.16
C GLU A 118 11.11 13.00 -4.48
N ILE A 119 11.77 11.85 -4.49
CA ILE A 119 11.84 10.98 -5.68
C ILE A 119 10.43 10.50 -6.09
N ASN A 120 9.59 10.18 -5.11
CA ASN A 120 8.22 9.76 -5.38
C ASN A 120 7.32 10.90 -5.83
N ARG A 121 7.46 12.10 -5.27
CA ARG A 121 6.74 13.30 -5.74
C ARG A 121 7.06 13.61 -7.20
N PHE A 122 8.33 13.49 -7.58
CA PHE A 122 8.74 13.61 -8.98
C PHE A 122 8.02 12.58 -9.86
N ALA A 123 7.97 11.32 -9.44
CA ALA A 123 7.31 10.26 -10.20
C ALA A 123 5.78 10.41 -10.25
N THR A 124 5.13 10.85 -9.17
CA THR A 124 3.68 10.91 -9.11
C THR A 124 3.10 12.22 -9.62
N GLU A 125 3.94 13.21 -9.97
CA GLU A 125 3.50 14.57 -10.32
C GLU A 125 2.52 15.11 -9.28
N ASP A 126 2.85 14.89 -7.99
CA ASP A 126 2.04 15.23 -6.83
C ASP A 126 0.64 14.58 -6.77
N CYS A 127 0.38 13.53 -7.57
CA CYS A 127 -0.82 12.71 -7.43
C CYS A 127 -0.72 11.84 -6.16
N MET A 128 -1.33 12.34 -5.09
CA MET A 128 -1.38 11.69 -3.77
C MET A 128 -2.77 11.07 -3.52
N PRO A 129 -2.86 10.05 -2.65
CA PRO A 129 -4.15 9.55 -2.17
C PRO A 129 -4.90 10.64 -1.41
N SER A 130 -6.21 10.73 -1.64
CA SER A 130 -7.10 11.59 -0.85
C SER A 130 -7.36 11.01 0.54
N LEU A 131 -7.19 9.70 0.68
CA LEU A 131 -7.34 8.95 1.91
C LEU A 131 -6.40 7.74 1.89
N THR A 132 -5.78 7.47 3.03
CA THR A 132 -5.00 6.25 3.26
C THR A 132 -5.51 5.59 4.53
N ILE A 133 -5.86 4.32 4.44
CA ILE A 133 -6.18 3.49 5.60
C ILE A 133 -4.91 2.73 5.97
N TYR A 134 -4.31 3.06 7.11
CA TYR A 134 -3.18 2.32 7.64
C TYR A 134 -3.67 1.24 8.61
N LEU A 135 -3.51 -0.02 8.23
CA LEU A 135 -3.83 -1.19 9.03
C LEU A 135 -2.66 -1.50 9.99
N ASP A 136 -2.76 -1.05 11.24
CA ASP A 136 -1.73 -1.30 12.26
C ASP A 136 -1.90 -2.68 12.89
N ILE A 137 -0.79 -3.41 12.97
CA ILE A 137 -0.71 -4.69 13.66
C ILE A 137 0.73 -4.95 14.11
N GLU A 138 0.88 -5.66 15.23
CA GLU A 138 2.19 -6.14 15.67
C GLU A 138 2.83 -7.05 14.60
N PRO A 139 4.11 -6.85 14.24
CA PRO A 139 4.79 -7.65 13.22
C PRO A 139 4.72 -9.16 13.48
N GLU A 140 4.86 -9.60 14.73
CA GLU A 140 4.77 -11.00 15.13
C GLU A 140 3.41 -11.61 14.78
N VAL A 141 2.32 -10.87 15.02
CA VAL A 141 0.96 -11.31 14.70
C VAL A 141 0.76 -11.34 13.18
N GLY A 142 1.24 -10.30 12.48
CA GLY A 142 1.22 -10.24 11.01
C GLY A 142 1.93 -11.43 10.37
N LEU A 143 3.17 -11.69 10.76
CA LEU A 143 3.97 -12.81 10.26
C LEU A 143 3.32 -14.17 10.56
N ALA A 144 2.77 -14.37 11.76
CA ALA A 144 2.06 -15.61 12.10
C ALA A 144 0.79 -15.84 11.25
N ARG A 145 0.16 -14.78 10.74
CA ARG A 145 -0.95 -14.91 9.77
C ARG A 145 -0.46 -15.36 8.39
N ILE A 146 0.73 -14.90 7.98
CA ILE A 146 1.34 -15.27 6.70
C ILE A 146 1.74 -16.74 6.68
N GLU A 147 2.36 -17.23 7.75
CA GLU A 147 2.77 -18.64 7.87
C GLU A 147 1.58 -19.62 7.73
N LYS A 148 0.37 -19.18 8.12
CA LYS A 148 -0.86 -19.95 7.98
C LYS A 148 -1.47 -19.89 6.58
N ASP A 149 -1.11 -18.88 5.79
CA ASP A 149 -1.59 -18.69 4.42
C ASP A 149 -0.63 -19.34 3.42
N ALA A 150 -0.70 -20.68 3.33
CA ALA A 150 0.15 -21.48 2.44
C ALA A 150 -0.03 -21.17 0.94
N GLY A 151 -1.04 -20.38 0.57
CA GLY A 151 -1.30 -19.97 -0.82
C GLY A 151 -0.66 -18.65 -1.21
N ARG A 152 -0.04 -17.91 -0.28
CA ARG A 152 0.55 -16.60 -0.54
C ARG A 152 1.94 -16.71 -1.17
N GLU A 153 2.21 -15.83 -2.13
CA GLU A 153 3.56 -15.58 -2.65
C GLU A 153 4.50 -15.08 -1.52
N VAL A 154 5.54 -15.87 -1.22
CA VAL A 154 6.66 -15.45 -0.37
C VAL A 154 7.65 -14.70 -1.24
N ASN A 155 7.92 -13.44 -0.90
CA ASN A 155 8.84 -12.57 -1.65
C ASN A 155 10.09 -12.22 -0.85
N ARG A 156 11.07 -11.58 -1.49
CA ARG A 156 12.34 -11.20 -0.88
C ARG A 156 12.20 -10.40 0.44
N LEU A 157 11.19 -9.54 0.59
CA LEU A 157 10.98 -8.77 1.82
C LEU A 157 10.39 -9.61 2.96
N ASP A 158 9.70 -10.71 2.63
CA ASP A 158 9.20 -11.67 3.64
C ASP A 158 10.35 -12.47 4.30
N MET A 159 11.54 -12.43 3.69
CA MET A 159 12.76 -13.11 4.19
C MET A 159 13.58 -12.24 5.15
N GLU A 160 13.16 -11.00 5.37
CA GLU A 160 13.81 -10.09 6.31
C GLU A 160 13.57 -10.54 7.75
N ASP A 161 14.44 -10.11 8.67
CA ASP A 161 14.29 -10.47 10.07
C ASP A 161 13.14 -9.69 10.75
N ILE A 162 12.68 -10.20 11.90
CA ILE A 162 11.64 -9.54 12.70
C ILE A 162 12.02 -8.09 13.07
N SER A 163 13.31 -7.78 13.20
CA SER A 163 13.78 -6.43 13.53
C SER A 163 13.51 -5.45 12.39
N PHE A 164 13.60 -5.90 11.14
CA PHE A 164 13.26 -5.14 9.95
C PHE A 164 11.76 -4.85 9.92
N HIS A 165 10.90 -5.86 10.14
CA HIS A 165 9.45 -5.63 10.17
C HIS A 165 9.03 -4.69 11.31
N LYS A 166 9.71 -4.71 12.45
CA LYS A 166 9.52 -3.72 13.53
C LYS A 166 9.89 -2.30 13.07
N ARG A 167 11.05 -2.13 12.42
CA ARG A 167 11.44 -0.83 11.84
C ARG A 167 10.45 -0.36 10.78
N VAL A 168 9.89 -1.27 9.98
CA VAL A 168 8.84 -0.93 8.99
C VAL A 168 7.61 -0.36 9.68
N ARG A 169 7.11 -1.03 10.74
CA ARG A 169 5.97 -0.52 11.51
C ARG A 169 6.26 0.84 12.14
N GLU A 170 7.41 1.00 12.78
CA GLU A 170 7.86 2.31 13.31
C GLU A 170 7.85 3.38 12.21
N GLY A 171 8.39 3.04 11.03
CA GLY A 171 8.36 3.89 9.85
C GLY A 171 6.94 4.29 9.44
N TYR A 172 5.99 3.35 9.43
CA TYR A 172 4.59 3.69 9.17
C TYR A 172 3.99 4.62 10.22
N LEU A 173 4.25 4.41 11.51
CA LEU A 173 3.73 5.27 12.57
C LEU A 173 4.24 6.72 12.42
N GLN A 174 5.50 6.89 12.02
CA GLN A 174 6.06 8.20 11.66
C GLN A 174 5.36 8.82 10.42
N VAL A 175 5.04 8.00 9.41
CA VAL A 175 4.29 8.44 8.22
C VAL A 175 2.86 8.87 8.58
N VAL A 176 2.18 8.12 9.46
CA VAL A 176 0.84 8.45 9.98
C VAL A 176 0.86 9.80 10.68
N GLU A 177 1.84 10.05 11.56
CA GLU A 177 1.97 11.33 12.25
C GLU A 177 2.18 12.49 11.26
N ARG A 178 3.09 12.29 10.29
CA ARG A 178 3.45 13.29 9.28
C ARG A 178 2.29 13.66 8.34
N PHE A 179 1.41 12.72 8.01
CA PHE A 179 0.32 12.91 7.06
C PHE A 179 -1.05 12.62 7.70
N SER A 180 -1.21 13.04 8.96
CA SER A 180 -2.41 12.81 9.77
C SER A 180 -3.69 13.45 9.21
N ASP A 181 -3.56 14.34 8.22
CA ASP A 181 -4.67 14.94 7.47
C ASP A 181 -5.32 13.97 6.45
N ARG A 182 -4.57 12.98 5.96
CA ARG A 182 -5.03 12.01 4.95
C ARG A 182 -4.91 10.54 5.39
N ILE A 183 -4.13 10.23 6.42
CA ILE A 183 -3.92 8.86 6.88
C ILE A 183 -4.75 8.60 8.14
N VAL A 184 -5.61 7.58 8.07
CA VAL A 184 -6.39 7.08 9.21
C VAL A 184 -5.79 5.75 9.67
N LEU A 185 -5.37 5.71 10.93
CA LEU A 185 -4.88 4.49 11.57
C LEU A 185 -6.07 3.65 12.02
N VAL A 186 -6.06 2.37 11.64
CA VAL A 186 -7.10 1.39 11.98
C VAL A 186 -6.44 0.15 12.60
N ASN A 187 -6.98 -0.34 13.70
CA ASN A 187 -6.50 -1.55 14.36
C ASN A 187 -6.82 -2.79 13.50
N ALA A 188 -5.80 -3.51 13.04
CA ALA A 188 -5.97 -4.70 12.22
C ALA A 188 -5.91 -6.02 13.01
N ASP A 189 -5.85 -5.96 14.34
CA ASP A 189 -5.97 -7.12 15.22
C ASP A 189 -7.43 -7.45 15.60
N GLN A 190 -8.38 -6.60 15.19
CA GLN A 190 -9.81 -6.88 15.35
C GLN A 190 -10.33 -7.93 14.33
N PRO A 191 -11.50 -8.53 14.57
CA PRO A 191 -12.15 -9.41 13.60
C PRO A 191 -12.36 -8.74 12.25
N MET A 192 -12.20 -9.49 11.15
CA MET A 192 -12.25 -8.97 9.78
C MET A 192 -13.58 -8.27 9.47
N GLU A 193 -14.69 -8.77 10.00
CA GLU A 193 -16.02 -8.16 9.81
C GLU A 193 -16.08 -6.75 10.40
N LYS A 194 -15.51 -6.56 11.60
CA LYS A 194 -15.44 -5.25 12.26
C LYS A 194 -14.52 -4.29 11.52
N LEU A 195 -13.39 -4.79 11.05
CA LEU A 195 -12.46 -4.03 10.24
C LEU A 195 -13.12 -3.53 8.94
N ILE A 196 -13.89 -4.38 8.27
CA ILE A 196 -14.63 -4.00 7.05
C ILE A 196 -15.66 -2.92 7.37
N GLU A 197 -16.48 -3.09 8.41
CA GLU A 197 -17.49 -2.11 8.84
C GLU A 197 -16.86 -0.73 9.10
N GLU A 198 -15.75 -0.68 9.84
CA GLU A 198 -15.04 0.56 10.16
C GLU A 198 -14.47 1.24 8.91
N VAL A 199 -13.79 0.49 8.05
CA VAL A 199 -13.16 1.05 6.84
C VAL A 199 -14.20 1.50 5.82
N VAL A 200 -15.32 0.78 5.70
CA VAL A 200 -16.46 1.22 4.88
C VAL A 200 -16.90 2.61 5.35
N GLN A 201 -17.18 2.78 6.64
CA GLN A 201 -17.67 4.05 7.17
C GLN A 201 -16.69 5.20 6.87
N ILE A 202 -15.39 4.98 7.08
CA ILE A 202 -14.35 6.00 6.80
C ILE A 202 -14.34 6.41 5.32
N ILE A 203 -14.49 5.45 4.39
CA ILE A 203 -14.52 5.75 2.96
C ILE A 203 -15.83 6.46 2.57
N GLU A 204 -16.97 6.06 3.14
CA GLU A 204 -18.26 6.72 2.90
C GLU A 204 -18.25 8.18 3.34
N ASP A 205 -17.70 8.46 4.52
CA ASP A 205 -17.57 9.82 5.04
C ASP A 205 -16.72 10.72 4.12
N LYS A 206 -15.82 10.13 3.32
CA LYS A 206 -14.99 10.84 2.34
C LYS A 206 -15.65 10.99 0.96
N LEU A 207 -16.71 10.23 0.68
CA LEU A 207 -17.49 10.30 -0.56
C LEU A 207 -18.63 11.33 -0.49
N LEU A 208 -19.05 11.72 0.73
CA LEU A 208 -20.05 12.78 1.00
C LEU A 208 -19.48 14.19 0.73
#